data_AF-A0AAN9Z2P6-F1
#
_entry.id   AF-A0AAN9Z2P6-F1
#
_cell.length_a   1.000
_cell.length_b   1.000
_cell.length_c   1.000
_cell.angle_alpha   90.00
_cell.angle_beta   90.00
_cell.angle_gamma   90.00
#
_symmetry.space_group_name_H-M   'P 1'
#
loop_
_entity.id
_entity.type
_entity.pdbx_description
1 polymer ?
#
loop_
_entity_poly.entity_id
_entity_poly.type
_entity_poly.pdbx_seq_one_letter_code
_entity_poly.pdbx_strand_id
1 'polypeptide(L)'
;MFIMGNKQIKIFQRGREERLTVVLQAVVTYSSTYVLVALSIDRYDAITHPMNFSGSWRRARLLVGVAWVISALFSVPILFLYQEQPVEGHLQCWIDFEKQWMWQLWVTLVALTLFVLPAFIISACYIVIVSTIWTKSKQLTPDPTRRTSRNSSVQQLQQTHQQLQLQNSGKPRGVASRLQQLQQEDQDSRRASSRGIIPKAKVKTVKMTFVIVIVFVLCWSPYFVFDLLQVYGYVPRTQTNIAVATFIQSLAPLNSAANPVIYCLFSTTIGRTLRKIPPISWAVAALQPCCPSLRPVPPDEEEPALLDARMRWASQHHKAHPHLDAAVRRGTAVAAVVSIV
;
A
#
# COMPACT_ATOMS: atom_id res chain seq x y z
N MET A 1 44.19 21.73 -34.65
CA MET A 1 44.35 21.03 -33.36
C MET A 1 43.30 21.44 -32.32
N PHE A 2 43.02 22.73 -32.11
CA PHE A 2 42.02 23.21 -31.13
C PHE A 2 40.56 22.76 -31.38
N ILE A 3 40.12 22.62 -32.64
CA ILE A 3 38.75 22.20 -32.97
C ILE A 3 38.50 20.70 -32.70
N MET A 4 39.53 19.85 -32.80
CA MET A 4 39.42 18.44 -32.37
C MET A 4 39.30 18.32 -30.84
N GLY A 5 39.96 19.20 -30.08
CA GLY A 5 39.84 19.26 -28.62
C GLY A 5 38.40 19.55 -28.16
N ASN A 6 37.73 20.53 -28.76
CA ASN A 6 36.34 20.87 -28.39
C ASN A 6 35.32 19.79 -28.77
N LYS A 7 35.54 19.04 -29.87
CA LYS A 7 34.70 17.89 -30.22
C LYS A 7 34.88 16.76 -29.21
N GLN A 8 36.11 16.41 -28.85
CA GLN A 8 36.42 15.38 -27.86
C GLN A 8 35.90 15.74 -26.46
N ILE A 9 35.96 17.01 -26.05
CA ILE A 9 35.39 17.48 -24.77
C ILE A 9 33.86 17.38 -24.75
N LYS A 10 33.16 17.76 -25.83
CA LYS A 10 31.70 17.62 -25.94
C LYS A 10 31.26 16.15 -25.97
N ILE A 11 32.03 15.32 -26.64
CA ILE A 11 31.89 13.86 -26.71
C ILE A 11 32.03 13.25 -25.30
N PHE A 12 33.09 13.61 -24.57
CA PHE A 12 33.31 13.18 -23.19
C PHE A 12 32.30 13.76 -22.17
N GLN A 13 31.76 14.96 -22.40
CA GLN A 13 30.65 15.50 -21.60
C GLN A 13 29.36 14.73 -21.86
N ARG A 14 29.02 14.44 -23.11
CA ARG A 14 27.81 13.70 -23.49
C ARG A 14 27.82 12.26 -22.98
N GLY A 15 28.96 11.57 -23.05
CA GLY A 15 29.11 10.23 -22.48
C GLY A 15 28.93 10.19 -20.95
N ARG A 16 29.46 11.21 -20.24
CA ARG A 16 29.22 11.37 -18.79
C ARG A 16 27.76 11.67 -18.45
N GLU A 17 27.06 12.47 -19.26
CA GLU A 17 25.63 12.78 -19.08
C GLU A 17 24.75 11.54 -19.29
N GLU A 18 25.06 10.71 -20.29
CA GLU A 18 24.36 9.45 -20.55
C GLU A 18 24.56 8.44 -19.42
N ARG A 19 25.81 8.25 -18.95
CA ARG A 19 26.11 7.40 -17.79
C ARG A 19 25.37 7.85 -16.53
N LEU A 20 25.38 9.15 -16.25
CA LEU A 20 24.66 9.72 -15.11
C LEU A 20 23.16 9.47 -15.23
N THR A 21 22.59 9.62 -16.43
CA THR A 21 21.16 9.38 -16.68
C THR A 21 20.78 7.93 -16.38
N VAL A 22 21.55 6.95 -16.86
CA VAL A 22 21.27 5.54 -16.62
C VAL A 22 21.41 5.18 -15.14
N VAL A 23 22.42 5.73 -14.46
CA VAL A 23 22.63 5.50 -13.02
C VAL A 23 21.51 6.12 -12.21
N LEU A 24 21.06 7.33 -12.55
CA LEU A 24 19.90 7.94 -11.90
C LEU A 24 18.63 7.12 -12.13
N GLN A 25 18.39 6.65 -13.35
CA GLN A 25 17.26 5.76 -13.66
C GLN A 25 17.32 4.47 -12.83
N ALA A 26 18.50 3.87 -12.68
CA ALA A 26 18.68 2.71 -11.84
C ALA A 26 18.43 3.01 -10.36
N VAL A 27 19.03 4.08 -9.81
CA VAL A 27 18.82 4.49 -8.42
C VAL A 27 17.34 4.70 -8.13
N VAL A 28 16.61 5.37 -9.03
CA VAL A 28 15.17 5.59 -8.92
C VAL A 28 14.41 4.27 -8.92
N THR A 29 14.74 3.39 -9.86
CA THR A 29 14.13 2.05 -9.98
C THR A 29 14.33 1.22 -8.72
N TYR A 30 15.56 1.14 -8.22
CA TYR A 30 15.89 0.50 -6.96
C TYR A 30 15.15 1.17 -5.79
N SER A 31 15.16 2.50 -5.70
CA SER A 31 14.50 3.21 -4.60
C SER A 31 13.00 2.94 -4.55
N SER A 32 12.33 2.89 -5.71
CA SER A 32 10.89 2.59 -5.78
C SER A 32 10.60 1.22 -5.16
N THR A 33 11.40 0.23 -5.52
CA THR A 33 11.26 -1.16 -5.08
C THR A 33 11.53 -1.31 -3.59
N TYR A 34 12.64 -0.76 -3.09
CA TYR A 34 13.00 -0.89 -1.67
C TYR A 34 12.14 0.00 -0.75
N VAL A 35 11.58 1.11 -1.26
CA VAL A 35 10.56 1.89 -0.54
C VAL A 35 9.26 1.08 -0.39
N LEU A 36 8.86 0.27 -1.38
CA LEU A 36 7.72 -0.64 -1.25
C LEU A 36 7.97 -1.73 -0.20
N VAL A 37 9.19 -2.25 -0.13
CA VAL A 37 9.61 -3.18 0.92
C VAL A 37 9.53 -2.50 2.29
N ALA A 38 10.09 -1.29 2.44
CA ALA A 38 10.02 -0.50 3.67
C ALA A 38 8.58 -0.21 4.10
N LEU A 39 7.71 0.15 3.16
CA LEU A 39 6.28 0.35 3.38
C LEU A 39 5.62 -0.94 3.91
N SER A 40 5.91 -2.09 3.31
CA SER A 40 5.36 -3.37 3.72
C SER A 40 5.80 -3.77 5.14
N ILE A 41 7.07 -3.52 5.50
CA ILE A 41 7.62 -3.74 6.83
C ILE A 41 6.99 -2.80 7.87
N ASP A 42 6.81 -1.53 7.52
CA ASP A 42 6.16 -0.55 8.38
C ASP A 42 4.69 -0.91 8.64
N ARG A 43 3.97 -1.38 7.61
CA ARG A 43 2.59 -1.86 7.76
C ARG A 43 2.52 -3.13 8.60
N TYR A 44 3.43 -4.08 8.37
CA TYR A 44 3.56 -5.29 9.18
C TYR A 44 3.66 -4.92 10.66
N ASP A 45 4.63 -4.08 11.02
CA ASP A 45 4.90 -3.71 12.41
C ASP A 45 3.71 -2.99 13.05
N ALA A 46 3.08 -2.05 12.34
CA ALA A 46 1.92 -1.32 12.83
C ALA A 46 0.69 -2.20 13.14
N ILE A 47 0.65 -3.44 12.63
CA ILE A 47 -0.45 -4.40 12.78
C ILE A 47 -0.10 -5.50 13.80
N THR A 48 1.11 -6.03 13.74
CA THR A 48 1.60 -7.07 14.66
C THR A 48 1.87 -6.48 16.04
N HIS A 49 2.62 -5.39 16.08
CA HIS A 49 3.00 -4.68 17.30
C HIS A 49 2.34 -3.29 17.32
N PRO A 50 1.16 -3.12 17.95
CA PRO A 50 0.62 -1.80 18.22
C PRO A 50 1.47 -1.10 19.29
N MET A 51 2.73 -0.74 18.97
CA MET A 51 3.67 -0.13 19.90
C MET A 51 3.42 1.37 20.03
N ASN A 52 3.80 1.89 21.21
CA ASN A 52 3.68 3.28 21.63
C ASN A 52 4.00 4.29 20.52
N PHE A 53 3.03 5.18 20.27
CA PHE A 53 3.02 6.20 19.22
C PHE A 53 4.26 7.12 19.15
N SER A 54 5.08 7.17 20.21
CA SER A 54 6.22 8.08 20.35
C SER A 54 7.39 7.78 19.39
N GLY A 55 7.57 6.52 18.96
CA GLY A 55 8.73 6.10 18.14
C GLY A 55 8.47 5.82 16.65
N SER A 56 7.20 5.66 16.25
CA SER A 56 6.83 5.16 14.91
C SER A 56 7.37 6.02 13.76
N TRP A 57 7.43 7.35 13.92
CA TRP A 57 7.92 8.25 12.88
C TRP A 57 9.44 8.20 12.66
N ARG A 58 10.24 7.99 13.72
CA ARG A 58 11.70 7.84 13.58
C ARG A 58 12.04 6.55 12.85
N ARG A 59 11.34 5.47 13.19
CA ARG A 59 11.45 4.17 12.54
C ARG A 59 11.06 4.25 11.05
N ALA A 60 9.94 4.88 10.71
CA ALA A 60 9.53 5.04 9.31
C ALA A 60 10.58 5.80 8.48
N ARG A 61 11.15 6.90 9.02
CA ARG A 61 12.23 7.64 8.35
C ARG A 61 13.52 6.82 8.23
N LEU A 62 13.85 6.02 9.25
CA LEU A 62 14.98 5.11 9.20
C LEU A 62 14.82 4.06 8.09
N LEU A 63 13.65 3.43 7.98
CA LEU A 63 13.36 2.44 6.92
C LEU A 63 13.49 3.05 5.53
N VAL A 64 13.00 4.28 5.33
CA VAL A 64 13.16 5.00 4.06
C VAL A 64 14.64 5.31 3.80
N GLY A 65 15.37 5.84 4.79
CA GLY A 65 16.80 6.12 4.65
C GLY A 65 17.61 4.87 4.27
N VAL A 66 17.32 3.73 4.91
CA VAL A 66 17.94 2.44 4.58
C VAL A 66 17.61 2.01 3.15
N ALA A 67 16.36 2.18 2.69
CA ALA A 67 15.98 1.87 1.32
C ALA A 67 16.78 2.68 0.29
N TRP A 68 16.97 3.99 0.52
CA TRP A 68 17.79 4.83 -0.36
C TRP A 68 19.26 4.41 -0.38
N VAL A 69 19.84 4.09 0.77
CA VAL A 69 21.24 3.63 0.87
C VAL A 69 21.44 2.30 0.14
N ILE A 70 20.55 1.33 0.35
CA ILE A 70 20.57 0.04 -0.35
C ILE A 70 20.43 0.24 -1.87
N SER A 71 19.57 1.17 -2.27
CA SER A 71 19.34 1.47 -3.70
C SER A 71 20.55 2.12 -4.36
N ALA A 72 21.19 3.06 -3.67
CA ALA A 72 22.45 3.64 -4.13
C ALA A 72 23.54 2.55 -4.24
N LEU A 73 23.65 1.68 -3.24
CA LEU A 73 24.62 0.58 -3.20
C LEU A 73 24.45 -0.37 -4.40
N PHE A 74 23.24 -0.86 -4.68
CA PHE A 74 23.00 -1.76 -5.81
C PHE A 74 23.10 -1.08 -7.19
N SER A 75 23.07 0.25 -7.23
CA SER A 75 23.27 1.02 -8.47
C SER A 75 24.75 1.29 -8.76
N VAL A 76 25.65 1.10 -7.78
CA VAL A 76 27.11 1.31 -7.96
C VAL A 76 27.71 0.50 -9.12
N PRO A 77 27.40 -0.79 -9.31
CA PRO A 77 27.98 -1.57 -10.42
C PRO A 77 27.71 -0.96 -11.80
N ILE A 78 26.56 -0.29 -11.98
CA ILE A 78 26.15 0.32 -13.24
C ILE A 78 27.11 1.44 -13.66
N LEU A 79 27.67 2.18 -12.70
CA LEU A 79 28.68 3.21 -12.96
C LEU A 79 29.95 2.66 -13.62
N PHE A 80 30.34 1.43 -13.24
CA PHE A 80 31.57 0.80 -13.70
C PHE A 80 31.37 -0.02 -14.98
N LEU A 81 30.18 -0.57 -15.18
CA LEU A 81 29.86 -1.47 -16.29
C LEU A 81 29.55 -0.73 -17.60
N TYR A 82 29.08 0.52 -17.55
CA TYR A 82 28.84 1.31 -18.74
C TYR A 82 30.15 1.90 -19.29
N GLN A 83 30.58 1.39 -20.45
CA GLN A 83 31.71 1.94 -21.19
C GLN A 83 31.21 2.81 -22.35
N GLU A 84 32.05 3.76 -22.77
CA GLU A 84 31.80 4.60 -23.95
C GLU A 84 32.52 3.94 -25.12
N GLN A 85 31.77 3.54 -26.15
CA GLN A 85 32.34 2.97 -27.37
C GLN A 85 31.95 3.85 -28.57
N PRO A 86 32.91 4.22 -29.44
CA PRO A 86 32.60 4.94 -30.68
C PRO A 86 32.03 3.94 -31.71
N VAL A 87 30.72 3.98 -31.93
CA VAL A 87 30.03 3.18 -32.94
C VAL A 87 29.67 4.10 -34.11
N GLU A 88 30.26 3.86 -35.28
CA GLU A 88 30.01 4.63 -36.52
C GLU A 88 30.16 6.17 -36.38
N GLY A 89 31.10 6.63 -35.56
CA GLY A 89 31.36 8.07 -35.37
C GLY A 89 30.40 8.78 -34.40
N HIS A 90 29.42 8.06 -33.85
CA HIS A 90 28.61 8.48 -32.72
C HIS A 90 29.07 7.75 -31.45
N LEU A 91 29.20 8.47 -30.33
CA LEU A 91 29.37 7.79 -29.06
C LEU A 91 28.05 7.13 -28.67
N GLN A 92 28.11 5.84 -28.36
CA GLN A 92 27.01 5.13 -27.72
C GLN A 92 27.49 4.55 -26.39
N CYS A 93 26.68 4.73 -25.36
CA CYS A 93 26.93 4.16 -24.05
C CYS A 93 26.19 2.82 -23.91
N TRP A 94 26.94 1.72 -23.84
CA TRP A 94 26.40 0.36 -23.78
C TRP A 94 27.23 -0.49 -22.80
N ILE A 95 26.60 -1.50 -22.21
CA ILE A 95 27.29 -2.49 -21.36
C ILE A 95 27.86 -3.57 -22.27
N ASP A 96 29.16 -3.50 -22.55
CA ASP A 96 29.83 -4.52 -23.36
C ASP A 96 30.43 -5.60 -22.47
N PHE A 97 29.77 -6.75 -22.39
CA PHE A 97 30.33 -7.95 -21.74
C PHE A 97 30.95 -8.85 -22.80
N GLU A 98 32.27 -8.97 -22.78
CA GLU A 98 33.02 -9.83 -23.71
C GLU A 98 32.63 -11.31 -23.59
N LYS A 99 32.17 -11.74 -22.41
CA LYS A 99 31.77 -13.14 -22.13
C LYS A 99 30.28 -13.23 -21.83
N GLN A 100 29.60 -14.17 -22.48
CA GLN A 100 28.16 -14.42 -22.30
C GLN A 100 27.76 -14.70 -20.84
N TRP A 101 28.60 -15.43 -20.09
CA TRP A 101 28.31 -15.76 -18.69
C TRP A 101 28.28 -14.52 -17.78
N MET A 102 29.03 -13.45 -18.12
CA MET A 102 28.99 -12.20 -17.38
C MET A 102 27.65 -11.49 -17.59
N TRP A 103 27.12 -11.50 -18.82
CA TRP A 103 25.80 -10.98 -19.12
C TRP A 103 24.69 -11.78 -18.41
N GLN A 104 24.79 -13.12 -18.39
CA GLN A 104 23.90 -14.00 -17.63
C GLN A 104 23.91 -13.70 -16.14
N LEU A 105 25.10 -13.58 -15.55
CA LEU A 105 25.27 -13.26 -14.13
C LEU A 105 24.66 -11.89 -13.81
N TRP A 106 24.96 -10.88 -14.63
CA TRP A 106 24.46 -9.51 -14.44
C TRP A 106 22.93 -9.46 -14.44
N VAL A 107 22.28 -9.96 -15.50
CA VAL A 107 20.81 -9.93 -15.62
C VAL A 107 20.15 -10.77 -14.53
N THR A 108 20.75 -11.91 -14.17
CA THR A 108 20.25 -12.75 -13.06
C THR A 108 20.35 -12.02 -11.72
N LEU A 109 21.46 -11.35 -11.43
CA LEU A 109 21.63 -10.57 -10.20
C LEU A 109 20.63 -9.41 -10.12
N VAL A 110 20.44 -8.68 -11.22
CA VAL A 110 19.45 -7.59 -11.29
C VAL A 110 18.03 -8.13 -11.06
N ALA A 111 17.66 -9.24 -11.70
CA ALA A 111 16.35 -9.87 -11.47
C ALA A 111 16.17 -10.33 -10.01
N LEU A 112 17.23 -10.86 -9.39
CA LEU A 112 17.19 -11.28 -7.99
C LEU A 112 16.99 -10.09 -7.05
N THR A 113 17.73 -9.00 -7.23
CA THR A 113 17.70 -7.83 -6.33
C THR A 113 16.51 -6.90 -6.56
N LEU A 114 16.00 -6.77 -7.79
CA LEU A 114 14.86 -5.92 -8.11
C LEU A 114 13.51 -6.62 -8.08
N PHE A 115 13.46 -7.95 -8.21
CA PHE A 115 12.18 -8.66 -8.24
C PHE A 115 12.08 -9.78 -7.20
N VAL A 116 12.97 -10.77 -7.24
CA VAL A 116 12.81 -11.98 -6.41
C VAL A 116 12.91 -11.67 -4.92
N LEU A 117 13.98 -10.97 -4.49
CA LEU A 117 14.19 -10.61 -3.09
C LEU A 117 13.10 -9.67 -2.56
N PRO A 118 12.75 -8.56 -3.25
CA PRO A 118 11.61 -7.72 -2.86
C PRO A 118 10.29 -8.50 -2.79
N ALA A 119 9.96 -9.31 -3.81
CA ALA A 119 8.72 -10.09 -3.84
C ALA A 119 8.65 -11.07 -2.66
N PHE A 120 9.76 -11.73 -2.32
CA PHE A 120 9.83 -12.62 -1.17
C PHE A 120 9.59 -11.90 0.16
N ILE A 121 10.32 -10.79 0.41
CA ILE A 121 10.18 -10.02 1.66
C ILE A 121 8.76 -9.48 1.80
N ILE A 122 8.23 -8.90 0.72
CA ILE A 122 6.87 -8.38 0.66
C ILE A 122 5.87 -9.51 0.96
N SER A 123 5.95 -10.63 0.25
CA SER A 123 5.05 -11.79 0.45
C SER A 123 5.09 -12.30 1.88
N ALA A 124 6.27 -12.47 2.47
CA ALA A 124 6.43 -12.87 3.86
C ALA A 124 5.74 -11.88 4.82
N CYS A 125 5.93 -10.57 4.63
CA CYS A 125 5.25 -9.54 5.42
C CYS A 125 3.73 -9.69 5.33
N TYR A 126 3.16 -9.88 4.14
CA TYR A 126 1.71 -10.03 3.97
C TYR A 126 1.15 -11.32 4.55
N ILE A 127 1.86 -12.44 4.41
CA ILE A 127 1.46 -13.71 5.01
C ILE A 127 1.31 -13.54 6.53
N VAL A 128 2.28 -12.88 7.17
CA VAL A 128 2.22 -12.64 8.62
C VAL A 128 1.13 -11.62 8.99
N ILE A 129 0.94 -10.57 8.19
CA ILE A 129 -0.16 -9.61 8.39
C ILE A 129 -1.51 -10.32 8.38
N VAL A 130 -1.79 -11.13 7.34
CA VAL A 130 -3.05 -11.87 7.20
C VAL A 130 -3.22 -12.87 8.35
N SER A 131 -2.16 -13.62 8.67
CA SER A 131 -2.18 -14.58 9.79
C SER A 131 -2.46 -13.90 11.13
N THR A 132 -1.89 -12.72 11.36
CA THR A 132 -2.13 -11.91 12.56
C THR A 132 -3.57 -11.43 12.63
N ILE A 133 -4.11 -10.93 11.52
CA ILE A 133 -5.50 -10.48 11.43
C ILE A 133 -6.44 -11.64 11.75
N TRP A 134 -6.21 -12.82 11.16
CA TRP A 134 -7.07 -13.99 11.34
C TRP A 134 -6.99 -14.53 12.77
N THR A 135 -5.79 -14.63 13.33
CA THR A 135 -5.58 -15.11 14.71
C THR A 135 -6.28 -14.21 15.71
N LYS A 136 -6.10 -12.88 15.59
CA LYS A 136 -6.78 -11.93 16.47
C LYS A 136 -8.29 -11.97 16.24
N SER A 137 -8.76 -12.03 14.99
CA SER A 137 -10.20 -12.12 14.68
C SER A 137 -10.88 -13.34 15.32
N LYS A 138 -10.19 -14.49 15.37
CA LYS A 138 -10.70 -15.72 16.00
C LYS A 138 -10.78 -15.62 17.54
N GLN A 139 -9.98 -14.77 18.18
CA GLN A 139 -10.06 -14.54 19.63
C GLN A 139 -11.30 -13.74 20.04
N LEU A 140 -11.92 -13.00 19.11
CA LEU A 140 -13.11 -12.18 19.38
C LEU A 140 -14.40 -12.72 18.78
N THR A 141 -14.36 -13.83 18.04
CA THR A 141 -15.58 -14.60 17.78
C THR A 141 -16.09 -15.12 19.12
N PRO A 142 -17.25 -14.64 19.61
CA PRO A 142 -17.74 -15.02 20.93
C PRO A 142 -17.99 -16.52 20.95
N ASP A 143 -17.48 -17.20 21.98
CA ASP A 143 -17.69 -18.64 22.16
C ASP A 143 -19.20 -18.94 22.11
N PRO A 144 -19.66 -19.74 21.13
CA PRO A 144 -21.08 -20.07 20.97
C PRO A 144 -21.64 -20.73 22.23
N THR A 145 -20.82 -21.50 22.96
CA THR A 145 -21.19 -22.16 24.22
C THR A 145 -21.53 -21.13 25.30
N ARG A 146 -20.72 -20.06 25.38
CA ARG A 146 -20.90 -18.97 26.36
C ARG A 146 -22.10 -18.09 26.03
N ARG A 147 -22.41 -17.89 24.74
CA ARG A 147 -23.64 -17.22 24.29
C ARG A 147 -24.89 -18.03 24.62
N THR A 148 -24.90 -19.33 24.35
CA THR A 148 -26.04 -20.21 24.65
C THR A 148 -26.32 -20.24 26.16
N SER A 149 -25.30 -20.48 26.98
CA SER A 149 -25.43 -20.49 28.44
C SER A 149 -25.96 -19.17 29.01
N ARG A 150 -25.50 -18.04 28.46
CA ARG A 150 -25.99 -16.71 28.86
C ARG A 150 -27.45 -16.48 28.45
N ASN A 151 -27.84 -16.87 27.24
CA ASN A 151 -29.22 -16.76 26.77
C ASN A 151 -30.17 -17.59 27.64
N SER A 152 -29.78 -18.81 28.02
CA SER A 152 -30.53 -19.64 28.97
C SER A 152 -30.67 -18.95 30.33
N SER A 153 -29.60 -18.33 30.83
CA SER A 153 -29.61 -17.60 32.11
C SER A 153 -30.54 -16.38 32.07
N VAL A 154 -30.55 -15.64 30.96
CA VAL A 154 -31.45 -14.49 30.74
C VAL A 154 -32.92 -14.94 30.68
N GLN A 155 -33.21 -16.03 29.96
CA GLN A 155 -34.56 -16.61 29.93
C GLN A 155 -35.05 -17.03 31.32
N GLN A 156 -34.20 -17.68 32.10
CA GLN A 156 -34.55 -18.13 33.45
C GLN A 156 -34.81 -16.94 34.39
N LEU A 157 -34.01 -15.88 34.31
CA LEU A 157 -34.21 -14.65 35.09
C LEU A 157 -35.48 -13.90 34.66
N GLN A 158 -35.83 -13.89 33.36
CA GLN A 158 -37.08 -13.30 32.88
C GLN A 158 -38.31 -14.04 33.41
N GLN A 159 -38.30 -15.38 33.36
CA GLN A 159 -39.37 -16.20 33.95
C GLN A 159 -39.52 -15.95 35.45
N THR A 160 -38.40 -15.90 36.17
CA THR A 160 -38.38 -15.61 37.62
C THR A 160 -38.94 -14.21 37.92
N HIS A 161 -38.59 -13.21 37.10
CA HIS A 161 -39.11 -11.85 37.25
C HIS A 161 -40.64 -11.79 37.05
N GLN A 162 -41.15 -12.51 36.04
CA GLN A 162 -42.57 -12.55 35.72
C GLN A 162 -43.39 -13.27 36.80
N GLN A 163 -42.87 -14.35 37.37
CA GLN A 163 -43.48 -15.04 38.51
C GLN A 163 -43.56 -14.16 39.76
N LEU A 164 -42.48 -13.44 40.10
CA LEU A 164 -42.44 -12.54 41.27
C LEU A 164 -43.42 -11.36 41.15
N GLN A 165 -43.67 -10.87 39.93
CA GLN A 165 -44.67 -9.84 39.68
C GLN A 165 -46.10 -10.34 39.94
N LEU A 166 -46.41 -11.59 39.56
CA LEU A 166 -47.72 -12.20 39.79
C LEU A 166 -47.98 -12.51 41.26
N GLN A 167 -46.91 -12.76 42.04
CA GLN A 167 -47.02 -13.18 43.44
C GLN A 167 -47.08 -12.02 44.46
N ASN A 168 -47.16 -10.76 43.99
CA ASN A 168 -47.20 -9.53 44.80
C ASN A 168 -46.10 -9.46 45.89
N SER A 169 -44.95 -10.12 45.64
CA SER A 169 -43.85 -10.26 46.60
C SER A 169 -42.84 -9.12 46.37
N GLY A 170 -42.68 -8.25 47.37
CA GLY A 170 -41.99 -6.95 47.28
C GLY A 170 -40.48 -6.95 47.01
N LYS A 171 -39.90 -7.95 46.34
CA LYS A 171 -38.45 -8.04 46.07
C LYS A 171 -38.01 -8.21 44.59
N PRO A 172 -38.66 -7.58 43.59
CA PRO A 172 -38.24 -7.70 42.17
C PRO A 172 -36.94 -6.94 41.84
N ARG A 173 -36.49 -6.04 42.72
CA ARG A 173 -35.34 -5.13 42.49
C ARG A 173 -34.02 -5.87 42.24
N GLY A 174 -33.79 -7.01 42.89
CA GLY A 174 -32.57 -7.82 42.72
C GLY A 174 -32.51 -8.59 41.39
N VAL A 175 -33.66 -9.09 40.92
CA VAL A 175 -33.75 -9.80 39.65
C VAL A 175 -33.65 -8.83 38.47
N ALA A 176 -34.33 -7.69 38.56
CA ALA A 176 -34.28 -6.64 37.54
C ALA A 176 -32.86 -6.07 37.34
N SER A 177 -32.14 -5.81 38.44
CA SER A 177 -30.76 -5.33 38.39
C SER A 177 -29.81 -6.36 37.75
N ARG A 178 -29.97 -7.64 38.05
CA ARG A 178 -29.16 -8.71 37.43
C ARG A 178 -29.45 -8.90 35.94
N LEU A 179 -30.71 -8.73 35.52
CA LEU A 179 -31.12 -8.73 34.13
C LEU A 179 -30.50 -7.56 33.36
N GLN A 180 -30.54 -6.35 33.94
CA GLN A 180 -29.90 -5.16 33.38
C GLN A 180 -28.38 -5.34 33.27
N GLN A 181 -27.73 -5.93 34.28
CA GLN A 181 -26.29 -6.24 34.22
C GLN A 181 -25.94 -7.18 33.06
N LEU A 182 -26.67 -8.29 32.90
CA LEU A 182 -26.41 -9.24 31.80
C LEU A 182 -26.67 -8.63 30.42
N GLN A 183 -27.68 -7.76 30.30
CA GLN A 183 -27.95 -7.00 29.07
C GLN A 183 -26.85 -5.97 28.78
N GLN A 184 -26.33 -5.30 29.82
CA GLN A 184 -25.22 -4.36 29.71
C GLN A 184 -23.93 -5.07 29.28
N GLU A 185 -23.60 -6.22 29.89
CA GLU A 185 -22.45 -7.04 29.51
C GLU A 185 -22.54 -7.54 28.05
N ASP A 186 -23.73 -7.87 27.57
CA ASP A 186 -23.94 -8.25 26.16
C ASP A 186 -23.78 -7.03 25.23
N GLN A 187 -24.33 -5.88 25.59
CA GLN A 187 -24.11 -4.64 24.83
C GLN A 187 -22.63 -4.27 24.78
N ASP A 188 -21.90 -4.35 25.88
CA ASP A 188 -20.49 -4.00 25.95
C ASP A 188 -19.61 -5.01 25.20
N SER A 189 -19.96 -6.31 25.25
CA SER A 189 -19.33 -7.34 24.43
C SER A 189 -19.57 -7.10 22.92
N ARG A 190 -20.80 -6.71 22.54
CA ARG A 190 -21.14 -6.35 21.15
C ARG A 190 -20.44 -5.08 20.71
N ARG A 191 -20.32 -4.06 21.57
CA ARG A 191 -19.58 -2.82 21.31
C ARG A 191 -18.08 -3.06 21.17
N ALA A 192 -17.50 -3.93 21.99
CA ALA A 192 -16.09 -4.33 21.89
C ALA A 192 -15.84 -5.09 20.57
N SER A 193 -16.75 -5.98 20.18
CA SER A 193 -16.71 -6.69 18.89
C SER A 193 -16.89 -5.74 17.69
N SER A 194 -17.81 -4.77 17.78
CA SER A 194 -18.11 -3.82 16.69
C SER A 194 -17.03 -2.76 16.48
N ARG A 195 -16.26 -2.42 17.53
CA ARG A 195 -15.08 -1.55 17.41
C ARG A 195 -13.96 -2.20 16.59
N GLY A 196 -13.94 -3.53 16.47
CA GLY A 196 -12.94 -4.29 15.72
C GLY A 196 -11.54 -4.17 16.34
N ILE A 197 -10.75 -5.24 16.26
CA ILE A 197 -9.38 -5.29 16.82
C ILE A 197 -8.47 -4.29 16.12
N ILE A 198 -8.69 -4.16 14.81
CA ILE A 198 -7.87 -3.38 13.91
C ILE A 198 -8.77 -2.28 13.38
N PRO A 199 -8.45 -1.00 13.64
CA PRO A 199 -9.23 0.12 13.13
C PRO A 199 -9.47 -0.05 11.63
N LYS A 200 -10.70 0.21 11.17
CA LYS A 200 -11.07 0.14 9.73
C LYS A 200 -10.07 0.93 8.86
N ALA A 201 -9.50 2.01 9.40
CA ALA A 201 -8.43 2.78 8.78
C ALA A 201 -7.15 1.95 8.49
N LYS A 202 -6.71 1.08 9.40
CA LYS A 202 -5.54 0.21 9.19
C LYS A 202 -5.82 -0.87 8.12
N VAL A 203 -7.01 -1.49 8.15
CA VAL A 203 -7.42 -2.49 7.14
C VAL A 203 -7.47 -1.89 5.73
N LYS A 204 -7.99 -0.65 5.61
CA LYS A 204 -8.00 0.09 4.36
C LYS A 204 -6.60 0.27 3.79
N THR A 205 -5.64 0.63 4.64
CA THR A 205 -4.23 0.73 4.22
C THR A 205 -3.65 -0.64 3.84
N VAL A 206 -3.94 -1.72 4.57
CA VAL A 206 -3.48 -3.07 4.17
C VAL A 206 -4.01 -3.48 2.79
N LYS A 207 -5.29 -3.19 2.51
CA LYS A 207 -5.89 -3.47 1.20
C LYS A 207 -5.23 -2.66 0.09
N MET A 208 -4.93 -1.38 0.34
CA MET A 208 -4.14 -0.56 -0.58
C MET A 208 -2.80 -1.20 -0.88
N THR A 209 -2.04 -1.52 0.17
CA THR A 209 -0.67 -1.98 0.00
C THR A 209 -0.63 -3.37 -0.65
N PHE A 210 -1.63 -4.23 -0.40
CA PHE A 210 -1.81 -5.50 -1.12
C PHE A 210 -1.99 -5.30 -2.64
N VAL A 211 -2.78 -4.30 -3.05
CA VAL A 211 -2.92 -3.96 -4.48
C VAL A 211 -1.59 -3.48 -5.07
N ILE A 212 -0.79 -2.72 -4.32
CA ILE A 212 0.55 -2.30 -4.77
C ILE A 212 1.44 -3.51 -5.05
N VAL A 213 1.38 -4.56 -4.24
CA VAL A 213 2.13 -5.81 -4.48
C VAL A 213 1.74 -6.49 -5.78
N ILE A 214 0.43 -6.60 -6.03
CA ILE A 214 -0.07 -7.22 -7.26
C ILE A 214 0.43 -6.45 -8.49
N VAL A 215 0.31 -5.12 -8.45
CA VAL A 215 0.79 -4.27 -9.54
C VAL A 215 2.29 -4.42 -9.75
N PHE A 216 3.08 -4.41 -8.67
CA PHE A 216 4.53 -4.64 -8.75
C PHE A 216 4.85 -5.97 -9.46
N VAL A 217 4.20 -7.07 -9.07
CA VAL A 217 4.43 -8.39 -9.70
C VAL A 217 4.02 -8.39 -11.18
N LEU A 218 2.86 -7.82 -11.51
CA LEU A 218 2.36 -7.76 -12.89
C LEU A 218 3.22 -6.88 -13.81
N CYS A 219 3.78 -5.79 -13.29
CA CYS A 219 4.64 -4.90 -14.06
C CYS A 219 6.05 -5.47 -14.26
N TRP A 220 6.64 -6.09 -13.22
CA TRP A 220 8.04 -6.53 -13.26
C TRP A 220 8.24 -7.96 -13.75
N SER A 221 7.30 -8.87 -13.49
CA SER A 221 7.42 -10.27 -13.90
C SER A 221 7.60 -10.46 -15.40
N PRO A 222 6.79 -9.86 -16.30
CA PRO A 222 6.97 -10.09 -17.74
C PRO A 222 8.32 -9.56 -18.23
N TYR A 223 8.79 -8.45 -17.66
CA TYR A 223 10.10 -7.87 -17.97
C TYR A 223 11.25 -8.82 -17.62
N PHE A 224 11.36 -9.23 -16.35
CA PHE A 224 12.46 -10.08 -15.92
C PHE A 224 12.41 -11.49 -16.52
N VAL A 225 11.22 -12.07 -16.70
CA VAL A 225 11.09 -13.38 -17.34
C VAL A 225 11.58 -13.33 -18.79
N PHE A 226 11.15 -12.32 -19.55
CA PHE A 226 11.57 -12.19 -20.94
C PHE A 226 13.08 -11.93 -21.06
N ASP A 227 13.63 -11.04 -20.23
CA ASP A 227 15.05 -10.70 -20.25
C ASP A 227 15.91 -11.92 -19.89
N LEU A 228 15.53 -12.70 -18.88
CA LEU A 228 16.18 -13.97 -18.56
C LEU A 228 16.11 -14.97 -19.73
N LEU A 229 14.94 -15.17 -20.33
CA LEU A 229 14.79 -16.10 -21.46
C LEU A 229 15.65 -15.71 -22.67
N GLN A 230 15.80 -14.41 -22.94
CA GLN A 230 16.65 -13.91 -24.02
C GLN A 230 18.13 -14.15 -23.71
N VAL A 231 18.55 -14.01 -22.45
CA VAL A 231 19.94 -14.13 -22.00
C VAL A 231 20.43 -15.56 -21.90
N TYR A 232 19.54 -16.49 -21.54
CA TYR A 232 19.82 -17.92 -21.54
C TYR A 232 19.63 -18.58 -22.92
N GLY A 233 19.26 -17.80 -23.94
CA GLY A 233 19.20 -18.28 -25.32
C GLY A 233 17.92 -19.03 -25.69
N TYR A 234 16.89 -19.02 -24.85
CA TYR A 234 15.58 -19.62 -25.15
C TYR A 234 14.77 -18.80 -26.15
N VAL A 235 15.01 -17.48 -26.23
CA VAL A 235 14.31 -16.57 -27.14
C VAL A 235 15.31 -15.95 -28.12
N PRO A 236 15.24 -16.26 -29.43
CA PRO A 236 16.17 -15.70 -30.41
C PRO A 236 15.92 -14.21 -30.65
N ARG A 237 16.96 -13.44 -30.98
CA ARG A 237 16.82 -12.01 -31.33
C ARG A 237 16.25 -11.83 -32.74
N THR A 238 14.93 -11.95 -32.89
CA THR A 238 14.19 -11.61 -34.12
C THR A 238 13.58 -10.21 -34.02
N GLN A 239 13.23 -9.60 -35.16
CA GLN A 239 12.58 -8.27 -35.19
C GLN A 239 11.27 -8.24 -34.37
N THR A 240 10.49 -9.32 -34.42
CA THR A 240 9.27 -9.49 -33.62
C THR A 240 9.60 -9.53 -32.12
N ASN A 241 10.63 -10.26 -31.72
CA ASN A 241 11.02 -10.37 -30.30
C ASN A 241 11.59 -9.05 -29.76
N ILE A 242 12.25 -8.25 -30.60
CA ILE A 242 12.68 -6.89 -30.24
C ILE A 242 11.46 -5.99 -30.01
N ALA A 243 10.46 -6.02 -30.90
CA ALA A 243 9.22 -5.26 -30.73
C ALA A 243 8.46 -5.67 -29.44
N VAL A 244 8.39 -6.97 -29.17
CA VAL A 244 7.81 -7.53 -27.93
C VAL A 244 8.62 -7.07 -26.71
N ALA A 245 9.96 -7.09 -26.77
CA ALA A 245 10.82 -6.62 -25.69
C ALA A 245 10.57 -5.14 -25.36
N THR A 246 10.43 -4.28 -26.38
CA THR A 246 10.12 -2.86 -26.20
C THR A 246 8.75 -2.65 -25.54
N PHE A 247 7.74 -3.44 -25.92
CA PHE A 247 6.43 -3.40 -25.27
C PHE A 247 6.52 -3.85 -23.81
N ILE A 248 7.21 -4.96 -23.54
CA ILE A 248 7.40 -5.47 -22.18
C ILE A 248 8.19 -4.47 -21.32
N GLN A 249 9.21 -3.81 -21.88
CA GLN A 249 9.97 -2.75 -21.20
C GLN A 249 9.10 -1.56 -20.80
N SER A 250 8.05 -1.26 -21.55
CA SER A 250 7.10 -0.18 -21.19
C SER A 250 6.26 -0.48 -19.93
N LEU A 251 6.23 -1.74 -19.47
CA LEU A 251 5.56 -2.14 -18.22
C LEU A 251 6.34 -1.75 -16.96
N ALA A 252 7.66 -1.59 -17.04
CA ALA A 252 8.46 -1.23 -15.87
C ALA A 252 8.18 0.21 -15.36
N PRO A 253 8.10 1.25 -16.22
CA PRO A 253 7.68 2.60 -15.81
C PRO A 253 6.24 2.69 -15.29
N LEU A 254 5.35 1.78 -15.72
CA LEU A 254 3.96 1.74 -15.27
C LEU A 254 3.82 1.47 -13.77
N ASN A 255 4.83 0.87 -13.14
CA ASN A 255 4.90 0.67 -11.69
C ASN A 255 4.82 2.00 -10.91
N SER A 256 5.54 3.05 -11.36
CA SER A 256 5.45 4.39 -10.75
C SER A 256 4.13 5.09 -11.09
N ALA A 257 3.62 4.92 -12.32
CA ALA A 257 2.35 5.52 -12.76
C ALA A 257 1.11 4.96 -12.03
N ALA A 258 1.19 3.72 -11.54
CA ALA A 258 0.10 3.08 -10.81
C ALA A 258 -0.06 3.64 -9.39
N ASN A 259 0.99 4.22 -8.79
CA ASN A 259 0.97 4.71 -7.42
C ASN A 259 -0.17 5.74 -7.17
N PRO A 260 -0.29 6.85 -7.94
CA PRO A 260 -1.41 7.78 -7.83
C PRO A 260 -2.77 7.11 -7.99
N VAL A 261 -2.93 6.20 -8.96
CA VAL A 261 -4.20 5.51 -9.25
C VAL A 261 -4.65 4.67 -8.04
N ILE A 262 -3.72 3.91 -7.45
CA ILE A 262 -3.98 3.10 -6.26
C ILE A 262 -4.40 3.99 -5.08
N TYR A 263 -3.69 5.09 -4.86
CA TYR A 263 -4.07 6.04 -3.80
C TYR A 263 -5.41 6.72 -4.08
N CYS A 264 -5.76 7.02 -5.32
CA CYS A 264 -7.04 7.64 -5.69
C CYS A 264 -8.23 6.69 -5.45
N LEU A 265 -8.09 5.43 -5.86
CA LEU A 265 -9.15 4.42 -5.74
C LEU A 265 -9.46 4.08 -4.29
N PHE A 266 -8.42 4.00 -3.46
CA PHE A 266 -8.61 3.61 -2.08
C PHE A 266 -8.71 4.81 -1.13
N SER A 267 -8.17 6.00 -1.43
CA SER A 267 -8.31 7.18 -0.55
C SER A 267 -9.65 7.85 -0.79
N THR A 268 -10.66 7.47 0.00
CA THR A 268 -11.97 8.14 0.07
C THR A 268 -11.94 9.67 0.21
N THR A 269 -10.84 10.28 0.65
CA THR A 269 -10.72 11.74 0.77
C THR A 269 -10.19 12.36 -0.52
N ILE A 270 -9.13 11.77 -1.11
CA ILE A 270 -8.52 12.27 -2.35
C ILE A 270 -9.39 11.94 -3.56
N GLY A 271 -9.97 10.74 -3.63
CA GLY A 271 -10.90 10.35 -4.69
C GLY A 271 -12.18 11.19 -4.72
N ARG A 272 -12.65 11.70 -3.56
CA ARG A 272 -13.78 12.66 -3.52
C ARG A 272 -13.38 14.05 -4.00
N THR A 273 -12.14 14.48 -3.74
CA THR A 273 -11.61 15.76 -4.24
C THR A 273 -11.32 15.71 -5.74
N LEU A 274 -10.77 14.59 -6.24
CA LEU A 274 -10.47 14.40 -7.67
C LEU A 274 -11.70 14.15 -8.53
N ARG A 275 -12.77 13.54 -8.00
CA ARG A 275 -14.08 13.47 -8.68
C ARG A 275 -14.73 14.84 -8.94
N LYS A 276 -14.28 15.89 -8.25
CA LYS A 276 -14.69 17.28 -8.50
C LYS A 276 -13.90 17.94 -9.63
N ILE A 277 -12.87 17.28 -10.16
CA ILE A 277 -12.06 17.75 -11.28
C ILE A 277 -12.70 17.27 -12.60
N PRO A 278 -13.09 18.16 -13.53
CA PRO A 278 -13.93 17.85 -14.71
C PRO A 278 -13.44 16.69 -15.60
N PRO A 279 -12.15 16.55 -15.96
CA PRO A 279 -11.69 15.46 -16.83
C PRO A 279 -11.87 14.05 -16.23
N ILE A 280 -11.87 13.90 -14.90
CA ILE A 280 -11.97 12.60 -14.23
C ILE A 280 -13.43 12.20 -14.01
N SER A 281 -14.35 13.17 -13.85
CA SER A 281 -15.79 12.88 -13.73
C SER A 281 -16.36 12.27 -15.02
N TRP A 282 -15.87 12.72 -16.18
CA TRP A 282 -16.26 12.20 -17.49
C TRP A 282 -15.70 10.79 -17.74
N ALA A 283 -14.46 10.50 -17.34
CA ALA A 283 -13.88 9.16 -17.43
C ALA A 283 -14.59 8.12 -16.53
N VAL A 284 -15.01 8.53 -15.33
CA VAL A 284 -15.79 7.67 -14.41
C VAL A 284 -17.22 7.45 -14.92
N ALA A 285 -17.83 8.44 -15.56
CA ALA A 285 -19.14 8.31 -16.21
C ALA A 285 -19.11 7.35 -17.41
N ALA A 286 -17.98 7.25 -18.12
CA ALA A 286 -17.81 6.30 -19.22
C ALA A 286 -17.72 4.83 -18.76
N LEU A 287 -17.30 4.57 -17.51
CA LEU A 287 -17.20 3.21 -16.91
C LEU A 287 -18.51 2.75 -16.24
N GLN A 288 -19.55 3.58 -16.26
CA GLN A 288 -20.83 3.38 -15.59
C GLN A 288 -21.67 2.17 -16.06
N PRO A 289 -21.50 1.60 -17.28
CA PRO A 289 -22.22 0.37 -17.67
C PRO A 289 -21.80 -0.88 -16.88
N CYS A 290 -20.60 -0.92 -16.29
CA CYS A 290 -20.03 -2.15 -15.70
C CYS A 290 -20.22 -2.29 -14.18
N CYS A 291 -20.67 -1.26 -13.46
CA CYS A 291 -20.78 -1.30 -11.98
C CYS A 291 -21.95 -0.44 -11.47
N PRO A 292 -23.12 -1.04 -11.17
CA PRO A 292 -24.31 -0.33 -10.68
C PRO A 292 -24.14 0.33 -9.29
N SER A 293 -23.11 -0.05 -8.52
CA SER A 293 -22.88 0.41 -7.14
C SER A 293 -22.36 1.86 -7.02
N LEU A 294 -22.24 2.60 -8.13
CA LEU A 294 -21.62 3.93 -8.21
C LEU A 294 -22.61 5.10 -8.41
N ARG A 295 -23.93 4.87 -8.32
CA ARG A 295 -24.94 5.94 -8.49
C ARG A 295 -24.72 7.09 -7.48
N PRO A 296 -24.58 8.35 -7.94
CA PRO A 296 -24.65 9.52 -7.06
C PRO A 296 -26.09 9.71 -6.56
N VAL A 297 -26.25 10.00 -5.27
CA VAL A 297 -27.53 10.43 -4.68
C VAL A 297 -27.72 11.93 -5.02
N PRO A 298 -28.88 12.36 -5.56
CA PRO A 298 -29.12 13.76 -5.93
C PRO A 298 -29.24 14.69 -4.70
N PRO A 299 -29.01 16.00 -4.87
CA PRO A 299 -28.68 16.91 -3.78
C PRO A 299 -29.86 17.50 -2.98
N ASP A 300 -31.10 17.05 -3.17
CA ASP A 300 -32.26 17.89 -2.86
C ASP A 300 -33.10 17.47 -1.63
N GLU A 301 -32.59 16.60 -0.74
CA GLU A 301 -33.26 16.28 0.55
C GLU A 301 -32.28 16.26 1.75
N GLU A 302 -31.47 17.31 1.93
CA GLU A 302 -30.72 17.51 3.18
C GLU A 302 -31.60 18.29 4.18
N GLU A 303 -32.40 17.55 4.96
CA GLU A 303 -33.29 18.07 6.01
C GLU A 303 -32.50 18.96 7.00
N PRO A 304 -32.97 20.19 7.32
CA PRO A 304 -32.23 21.20 8.08
C PRO A 304 -31.78 20.75 9.50
N ALA A 305 -32.36 19.67 10.03
CA ALA A 305 -31.96 19.06 11.30
C ALA A 305 -30.56 18.38 11.25
N LEU A 306 -30.13 17.88 10.10
CA LEU A 306 -28.83 17.19 9.94
C LEU A 306 -27.64 18.15 9.83
N LEU A 307 -27.86 19.32 9.23
CA LEU A 307 -26.88 20.41 9.13
C LEU A 307 -26.57 20.99 10.52
N ASP A 308 -27.61 21.18 11.34
CA ASP A 308 -27.46 21.64 12.72
C ASP A 308 -26.78 20.57 13.59
N ALA A 309 -27.08 19.28 13.38
CA ALA A 309 -26.37 18.18 14.03
C ALA A 309 -24.87 18.12 13.65
N ARG A 310 -24.49 18.40 12.38
CA ARG A 310 -23.10 18.47 11.93
C ARG A 310 -22.36 19.67 12.50
N MET A 311 -23.01 20.83 12.60
CA MET A 311 -22.44 22.05 13.20
C MET A 311 -22.18 21.87 14.71
N ARG A 312 -23.13 21.26 15.42
CA ARG A 312 -22.97 20.93 16.85
C ARG A 312 -21.89 19.89 17.10
N TRP A 313 -21.77 18.87 16.24
CA TRP A 313 -20.70 17.87 16.31
C TRP A 313 -19.32 18.49 16.06
N ALA A 314 -19.20 19.36 15.06
CA ALA A 314 -17.95 20.06 14.73
C ALA A 314 -17.50 21.02 15.86
N SER A 315 -18.45 21.73 16.48
CA SER A 315 -18.20 22.61 17.63
C SER A 315 -17.67 21.83 18.85
N GLN A 316 -18.18 20.62 19.12
CA GLN A 316 -17.73 19.79 20.24
C GLN A 316 -16.39 19.08 19.99
N HIS A 317 -16.04 18.74 18.74
CA HIS A 317 -14.84 17.95 18.43
C HIS A 317 -13.60 18.80 18.13
N HIS A 318 -13.74 20.09 17.83
CA HIS A 318 -12.60 20.97 17.57
C HIS A 318 -11.77 21.27 18.84
N LYS A 319 -12.33 21.08 20.04
CA LYS A 319 -11.61 21.29 21.31
C LYS A 319 -10.92 20.03 21.86
N ALA A 320 -11.17 18.83 21.31
CA ALA A 320 -10.78 17.58 21.97
C ALA A 320 -9.50 16.89 21.45
N HIS A 321 -9.11 17.04 20.17
CA HIS A 321 -8.04 16.19 19.60
C HIS A 321 -7.13 16.85 18.55
N PRO A 322 -6.22 17.77 18.94
CA PRO A 322 -5.19 18.33 18.05
C PRO A 322 -4.22 17.28 17.47
N HIS A 323 -4.14 16.08 18.09
CA HIS A 323 -3.27 14.99 17.64
C HIS A 323 -3.78 14.24 16.39
N LEU A 324 -5.10 14.25 16.11
CA LEU A 324 -5.67 13.56 14.95
C LEU A 324 -5.40 14.32 13.64
N ASP A 325 -5.48 15.65 13.65
CA ASP A 325 -5.17 16.48 12.47
C ASP A 325 -3.69 16.40 12.06
N ALA A 326 -2.81 16.20 13.04
CA ALA A 326 -1.41 15.93 12.78
C ALA A 326 -1.17 14.51 12.21
N ALA A 327 -2.02 13.52 12.51
CA ALA A 327 -1.92 12.17 11.96
C ALA A 327 -2.39 12.10 10.50
N VAL A 328 -3.44 12.87 10.16
CA VAL A 328 -3.93 13.01 8.77
C VAL A 328 -2.90 13.75 7.90
N ARG A 329 -2.31 14.85 8.42
CA ARG A 329 -1.20 15.56 7.73
C ARG A 329 0.08 14.73 7.59
N ARG A 330 0.33 13.77 8.49
CA ARG A 330 1.47 12.84 8.43
C ARG A 330 1.26 11.71 7.43
N GLY A 331 0.03 11.22 7.27
CA GLY A 331 -0.32 10.26 6.21
C GLY A 331 -0.15 10.85 4.80
N THR A 332 -0.43 12.14 4.62
CA THR A 332 -0.19 12.85 3.36
C THR A 332 1.28 13.10 3.06
N ALA A 333 2.15 13.25 4.07
CA ALA A 333 3.59 13.43 3.86
C ALA A 333 4.29 12.15 3.38
N VAL A 334 3.92 10.99 3.92
CA VAL A 334 4.43 9.69 3.44
C VAL A 334 3.91 9.39 2.02
N ALA A 335 2.65 9.72 1.74
CA ALA A 335 2.10 9.65 0.39
C ALA A 335 2.81 10.62 -0.58
N ALA A 336 3.18 11.82 -0.13
CA ALA A 336 3.93 12.79 -0.94
C ALA A 336 5.35 12.33 -1.27
N VAL A 337 6.03 11.62 -0.36
CA VAL A 337 7.35 11.02 -0.62
C VAL A 337 7.25 9.85 -1.61
N VAL A 338 6.17 9.08 -1.58
CA VAL A 338 5.88 8.03 -2.57
C VAL A 338 5.43 8.60 -3.92
N SER A 339 4.91 9.83 -3.96
CA SER A 339 4.56 10.53 -5.21
C SER A 339 5.76 11.21 -5.90
N ILE A 340 6.93 11.25 -5.27
CA ILE A 340 8.17 11.82 -5.84
C ILE A 340 9.06 10.72 -6.48
N VAL A 341 8.75 9.44 -6.24
CA VAL A 341 9.37 8.26 -6.87
C VAL A 341 8.38 7.64 -7.86
#